data_AF-A0A3D3WBL3-F1
#
_entry.id   AF-A0A3D3WBL3-F1
#
_cell.length_a   1.000
_cell.length_b   1.000
_cell.length_c   1.000
_cell.angle_alpha   90.00
_cell.angle_beta   90.00
_cell.angle_gamma   90.00
#
_symmetry.space_group_name_H-M   'P 1'
#
loop_
_entity.id
_entity.type
_entity.pdbx_description
1 polymer ?
#
loop_
_entity_poly.entity_id
_entity_poly.type
_entity_poly.pdbx_seq_one_letter_code
_entity_poly.pdbx_strand_id
1 'polypeptide(L)'
;MEENMELETVMLVDEDGEEHEFVLIDVLEVDGNEYAILEPSEADEESDEPAEAIILKIGKDENGEDILYDIEDDDEWEKVADLWQEEMESNTGSEEE
;
A
#
# COMPACT_ATOMS: atom_id res chain seq x y z
N MET A 1 -4.29 -0.55 28.76
CA MET A 1 -5.30 0.00 27.84
C MET A 1 -4.61 -0.01 26.51
N GLU A 2 -5.19 -0.77 25.58
CA GLU A 2 -4.61 -1.18 24.29
C GLU A 2 -3.72 -0.13 23.64
N GLU A 3 -2.57 -0.59 23.15
CA GLU A 3 -1.77 0.11 22.17
C GLU A 3 -2.63 0.23 20.92
N ASN A 4 -3.04 1.45 20.59
CA ASN A 4 -3.69 1.80 19.33
C ASN A 4 -2.69 1.45 18.21
N MET A 5 -2.76 0.24 17.67
CA MET A 5 -2.24 -0.05 16.34
C MET A 5 -3.17 0.67 15.37
N GLU A 6 -2.88 1.96 15.14
CA GLU A 6 -3.58 2.78 14.14
C GLU A 6 -3.20 2.25 12.75
N LEU A 7 -3.89 1.20 12.30
CA LEU A 7 -4.01 0.94 10.88
C LEU A 7 -4.69 2.17 10.28
N GLU A 8 -3.95 2.93 9.48
CA GLU A 8 -4.45 4.16 8.87
C GLU A 8 -5.33 3.77 7.69
N THR A 9 -6.66 3.91 7.82
CA THR A 9 -7.57 3.67 6.70
C THR A 9 -7.62 4.90 5.81
N VAL A 10 -7.41 4.68 4.51
CA VAL A 10 -7.40 5.71 3.47
C VAL A 10 -8.60 5.49 2.57
N MET A 11 -9.40 6.53 2.38
CA MET A 11 -10.51 6.52 1.44
C MET A 11 -10.02 7.11 0.12
N LEU A 12 -10.02 6.29 -0.92
CA LEU A 12 -9.62 6.70 -2.26
C LEU A 12 -10.84 6.80 -3.15
N VAL A 13 -10.85 7.83 -3.98
CA VAL A 13 -11.89 8.02 -4.99
C VAL A 13 -11.29 7.64 -6.33
N ASP A 14 -11.91 6.70 -7.02
CA ASP A 14 -11.46 6.27 -8.34
C ASP A 14 -11.86 7.27 -9.45
N GLU A 15 -11.52 6.96 -10.70
CA GLU A 15 -11.85 7.79 -11.86
C GLU A 15 -13.35 7.90 -12.15
N ASP A 16 -14.15 6.91 -11.77
CA ASP A 16 -15.61 6.90 -11.86
C ASP A 16 -16.29 7.67 -10.70
N GLY A 17 -15.52 8.06 -9.69
CA GLY A 17 -15.99 8.79 -8.51
C GLY A 17 -16.55 7.88 -7.42
N GLU A 18 -16.24 6.59 -7.44
CA GLU A 18 -16.57 5.64 -6.39
C GLU A 18 -15.55 5.71 -5.25
N GLU A 19 -16.05 5.75 -4.03
CA GLU A 19 -15.24 5.79 -2.81
C GLU A 19 -14.90 4.35 -2.42
N HIS A 20 -13.61 4.00 -2.46
CA HIS A 20 -13.08 2.72 -2.02
C HIS A 20 -12.29 2.90 -0.73
N GLU A 21 -12.51 2.00 0.23
CA GLU A 21 -11.78 2.00 1.49
C GLU A 21 -10.58 1.06 1.41
N PHE A 22 -9.41 1.61 1.72
CA PHE A 22 -8.15 0.89 1.78
C PHE A 22 -7.55 1.00 3.17
N VAL A 23 -6.79 -0.01 3.55
CA VAL A 23 -6.00 -0.03 4.78
C VAL A 23 -4.55 0.20 4.40
N LEU A 24 -3.93 1.25 4.93
CA LEU A 24 -2.49 1.48 4.82
C LEU A 24 -1.76 0.43 5.65
N ILE A 25 -1.08 -0.47 4.93
CA ILE A 25 -0.27 -1.53 5.51
C ILE A 25 1.10 -0.97 5.87
N ASP A 26 1.74 -0.28 4.93
CA ASP A 26 3.08 0.30 5.12
C ASP A 26 3.37 1.40 4.09
N VAL A 27 4.44 2.18 4.32
CA VAL A 27 4.96 3.20 3.39
C VAL A 27 6.46 3.02 3.18
N LEU A 28 6.88 2.86 1.94
CA LEU A 28 8.27 2.68 1.54
C LEU A 28 8.81 3.91 0.81
N GLU A 29 10.07 4.27 1.07
CA GLU A 29 10.79 5.32 0.35
C GLU A 29 11.78 4.68 -0.63
N VAL A 30 11.59 4.87 -1.94
CA VAL A 30 12.45 4.31 -3.00
C VAL A 30 12.87 5.41 -3.97
N ASP A 31 14.19 5.58 -4.12
CA ASP A 31 14.82 6.60 -4.99
C ASP A 31 14.35 8.04 -4.68
N GLY A 32 13.97 8.31 -3.43
CA GLY A 32 13.44 9.61 -2.98
C GLY A 32 11.98 9.87 -3.34
N ASN A 33 11.24 8.83 -3.73
CA ASN A 33 9.79 8.84 -3.87
C ASN A 33 9.16 7.97 -2.78
N GLU A 34 7.97 8.32 -2.32
CA GLU A 34 7.24 7.59 -1.30
C GLU A 34 6.17 6.69 -1.95
N TYR A 35 5.97 5.49 -1.44
CA TYR A 35 5.04 4.50 -1.96
C TYR A 35 4.22 3.90 -0.82
N ALA A 36 2.90 3.93 -0.94
CA ALA A 36 1.96 3.36 0.01
C ALA A 36 1.56 1.95 -0.42
N ILE A 37 1.67 0.98 0.50
CA ILE A 37 1.10 -0.35 0.35
C ILE A 37 -0.27 -0.35 1.00
N LEU A 38 -1.29 -0.66 0.21
CA LEU A 38 -2.69 -0.56 0.56
C LEU A 38 -3.39 -1.89 0.33
N GLU A 39 -4.19 -2.33 1.28
CA GLU A 39 -5.07 -3.50 1.13
C GLU A 39 -6.53 -3.04 1.04
N PRO A 40 -7.30 -3.44 0.02
CA PRO A 40 -8.71 -3.09 -0.05
C PRO A 40 -9.45 -3.70 1.14
N SER A 41 -10.18 -2.87 1.91
CA SER A 41 -10.96 -3.36 3.06
C SER A 41 -12.19 -4.13 2.60
N GLU A 42 -12.72 -3.79 1.42
CA GLU A 42 -13.80 -4.47 0.72
C GLU A 42 -13.31 -5.70 -0.05
N ALA A 43 -12.52 -6.56 0.61
CA ALA A 43 -12.29 -7.91 0.11
C ALA A 43 -13.66 -8.59 0.01
N ASP A 44 -14.17 -8.71 -1.22
CA ASP A 44 -15.52 -9.18 -1.51
C ASP A 44 -15.71 -10.52 -0.79
N GLU A 45 -16.55 -10.56 0.26
CA GLU A 45 -16.74 -11.77 1.08
C GLU A 45 -17.31 -12.94 0.25
N GLU A 46 -17.81 -12.69 -0.97
CA GLU A 46 -18.22 -13.72 -1.93
C GLU A 46 -17.08 -14.21 -2.85
N SER A 47 -15.94 -13.52 -2.91
CA SER A 47 -14.79 -13.93 -3.68
C SER A 47 -13.84 -14.75 -2.79
N ASP A 48 -13.66 -16.04 -3.12
CA ASP A 48 -12.66 -16.93 -2.50
C ASP A 48 -11.19 -16.47 -2.78
N GLU A 49 -11.00 -15.30 -3.39
CA GLU A 49 -9.70 -14.72 -3.70
C GLU A 49 -9.18 -13.91 -2.51
N PRO A 50 -7.95 -14.16 -2.03
CA PRO A 50 -7.36 -13.33 -0.99
C PRO A 50 -7.24 -11.89 -1.50
N ALA A 51 -7.50 -10.92 -0.62
CA ALA A 51 -7.26 -9.52 -0.93
C ALA A 51 -5.80 -9.33 -1.35
N GLU A 52 -5.57 -8.87 -2.58
CA GLU A 52 -4.22 -8.56 -3.06
C GLU A 52 -3.90 -7.11 -2.68
N ALA A 53 -2.86 -6.92 -1.87
CA ALA A 53 -2.35 -5.60 -1.56
C ALA A 53 -1.84 -4.93 -2.84
N ILE A 54 -2.16 -3.65 -2.99
CA ILE A 54 -1.74 -2.80 -4.10
C ILE A 54 -0.69 -1.79 -3.63
N ILE A 55 0.26 -1.49 -4.49
CA ILE A 55 1.32 -0.51 -4.22
C ILE A 55 1.03 0.72 -5.08
N LEU A 56 0.85 1.88 -4.43
CA LEU A 56 0.62 3.16 -5.09
C LEU A 56 1.71 4.15 -4.72
N LYS A 57 2.08 5.03 -5.65
CA LYS A 57 3.08 6.08 -5.45
C LYS A 57 2.43 7.31 -4.83
N ILE A 58 2.99 7.82 -3.75
CA ILE A 58 2.59 9.09 -3.13
C ILE A 58 3.26 10.23 -3.91
N GLY A 59 2.45 11.11 -4.47
CA GLY A 59 2.91 12.34 -5.10
C GLY A 59 2.10 13.54 -4.63
N LYS A 60 2.42 14.71 -5.19
CA LYS A 60 1.68 15.95 -4.90
C LYS A 60 1.04 16.47 -6.17
N ASP A 61 -0.26 16.77 -6.08
CA ASP A 61 -0.98 17.42 -7.17
C ASP A 61 -0.55 18.89 -7.34
N GLU A 62 -1.03 19.56 -8.40
CA GLU A 62 -0.86 21.00 -8.65
C GLU A 62 -1.28 21.90 -7.48
N ASN A 63 -2.16 21.40 -6.61
CA ASN A 63 -2.66 22.09 -5.42
C ASN A 63 -1.79 21.87 -4.16
N GLY A 64 -0.79 20.98 -4.25
CA GLY A 64 0.08 20.60 -3.13
C GLY A 64 -0.55 19.59 -2.16
N GLU A 65 -1.69 19.01 -2.52
CA GLU A 65 -2.30 17.90 -1.78
C GLU A 65 -1.63 16.59 -2.15
N ASP A 66 -1.49 15.70 -1.18
CA ASP A 66 -0.93 14.37 -1.37
C ASP A 66 -1.95 13.50 -2.12
N ILE A 67 -1.54 12.95 -3.25
CA ILE A 67 -2.37 12.07 -4.07
C ILE A 67 -1.60 10.80 -4.42
N LEU A 68 -2.34 9.71 -4.58
CA LEU A 68 -1.77 8.41 -4.91
C LEU A 68 -1.89 8.16 -6.40
N TYR A 69 -0.80 7.69 -7.01
CA TYR A 69 -0.70 7.36 -8.41
C TYR A 69 -0.43 5.87 -8.59
N ASP A 70 -0.97 5.28 -9.65
CA ASP A 70 -0.53 3.97 -10.11
C ASP A 70 0.93 4.03 -10.61
N ILE A 71 1.65 2.92 -10.43
CA ILE A 71 3.03 2.80 -10.90
C ILE A 71 2.99 2.26 -12.33
N GLU A 72 3.16 3.13 -13.32
CA GLU A 72 3.19 2.75 -14.75
C GLU A 72 4.50 2.04 -15.16
N ASP A 73 5.56 2.15 -14.36
CA ASP A 73 6.90 1.65 -14.65
C ASP A 73 7.17 0.34 -13.89
N ASP A 74 7.21 -0.79 -14.62
CA ASP A 74 7.44 -2.12 -14.03
C ASP A 74 8.75 -2.21 -13.22
N ASP A 75 9.82 -1.54 -13.67
CA ASP A 75 11.11 -1.50 -12.97
C ASP A 75 11.02 -0.73 -11.63
N GLU A 76 10.17 0.29 -11.55
CA GLU A 76 9.85 0.99 -10.30
C GLU A 76 9.03 0.11 -9.37
N TRP A 77 7.97 -0.52 -9.88
CA TRP A 77 7.11 -1.41 -9.10
C TRP A 77 7.90 -2.58 -8.52
N GLU A 78 8.75 -3.23 -9.33
CA GLU A 78 9.55 -4.38 -8.90
C GLU A 78 10.46 -4.00 -7.72
N LYS A 79 11.08 -2.82 -7.73
CA LYS A 79 11.95 -2.37 -6.62
C LYS A 79 11.19 -2.17 -5.32
N VAL A 80 10.01 -1.57 -5.39
CA VAL A 80 9.19 -1.32 -4.18
C VAL A 80 8.67 -2.65 -3.64
N ALA A 81 8.23 -3.55 -4.52
CA ALA A 81 7.76 -4.88 -4.15
C ALA A 81 8.88 -5.76 -3.56
N ASP A 82 10.10 -5.67 -4.09
CA ASP A 82 11.28 -6.37 -3.57
C ASP A 82 11.62 -5.86 -2.17
N LEU A 83 11.68 -4.54 -1.98
CA LEU A 83 11.91 -3.93 -0.66
C LEU A 83 10.82 -4.29 0.36
N TRP A 84 9.55 -4.30 -0.05
CA TRP A 84 8.45 -4.71 0.81
C TRP A 84 8.58 -6.17 1.25
N GLN A 85 8.92 -7.07 0.32
CA GLN A 85 9.17 -8.46 0.64
C GLN A 85 10.39 -8.61 1.57
N GLU A 86 11.49 -7.90 1.30
CA GLU A 86 12.66 -7.92 2.18
C GLU A 86 12.33 -7.44 3.61
N GLU A 87 11.56 -6.37 3.77
CA GLU A 87 11.14 -5.86 5.09
C GLU A 87 10.19 -6.84 5.80
N MET A 88 9.23 -7.43 5.08
CA MET A 88 8.35 -8.49 5.58
C MET A 88 9.15 -9.71 6.04
N GLU A 89 10.07 -10.20 5.22
CA GLU A 89 10.95 -11.33 5.52
C GLU A 89 11.89 -11.03 6.70
N SER A 90 12.42 -9.82 6.79
CA SER A 90 13.26 -9.36 7.90
C SER A 90 12.50 -9.31 9.22
N ASN A 91 11.23 -8.89 9.20
CA ASN A 91 10.37 -8.83 10.39
C ASN A 91 9.78 -10.20 10.78
N THR A 92 9.55 -11.11 9.83
CA THR A 92 9.11 -12.51 10.10
C THR A 92 10.27 -13.52 10.20
N GLY A 93 11.52 -13.05 10.17
CA GLY A 93 12.74 -13.87 10.09
C GLY A 93 13.36 -14.23 11.43
N SER A 94 12.60 -14.86 12.34
CA SER A 94 13.16 -15.66 13.44
C SER A 94 12.50 -17.01 13.50
N GLU A 95 12.94 -17.94 12.65
CA GLU A 95 12.88 -19.42 12.78
C GLU A 95 13.31 -19.99 11.40
N GLU A 96 14.36 -20.77 11.17
CA GLU A 96 15.44 -21.39 11.94
C GLU A 96 16.64 -21.66 10.99
N GLU A 97 17.82 -21.82 11.60
CA GLU A 97 19.14 -22.31 11.11
C GLU A 97 19.32 -22.98 9.72
#